data_AF-A0A645HM94-F1
#
_entry.id   AF-A0A645HM94-F1
#
_cell.length_a   1.000
_cell.length_b   1.000
_cell.length_c   1.000
_cell.angle_alpha   90.00
_cell.angle_beta   90.00
_cell.angle_gamma   90.00
#
_symmetry.space_group_name_H-M   'P 1'
#
loop_
_entity.id
_entity.type
_entity.pdbx_description
1 polymer ?
#
loop_
_entity_poly.entity_id
_entity_poly.type
_entity_poly.pdbx_seq_one_letter_code
_entity_poly.pdbx_strand_id
1 'polypeptide(L)'
;MAFAKALTEAVQAKLVFADAIISAYIKKDKKALAKVVPLIADYEKKLKKFVSLFRTMWHRNNKPFGLETMQVRFAGQEARIQELKIRLNEYLDGKVKSIPELDEIQRAKGDVHMWNYTRTSHASSII
;
A
#
# COMPACT_ATOMS: atom_id res chain seq x y z
N MET A 1 1.31 -22.69 7.13
CA MET A 1 -0.01 -22.03 7.00
C MET A 1 -0.03 -20.59 7.52
N ALA A 2 0.57 -20.27 8.68
CA ALA A 2 0.54 -18.91 9.25
C ALA A 2 1.08 -17.79 8.32
N PHE A 3 2.18 -18.04 7.60
CA PHE A 3 2.75 -17.10 6.62
C PHE A 3 1.76 -16.77 5.48
N ALA A 4 1.23 -17.80 4.80
CA ALA A 4 0.29 -17.62 3.71
C ALA A 4 -1.00 -16.90 4.15
N LYS A 5 -1.50 -17.21 5.35
CA LYS A 5 -2.65 -16.50 5.95
C LYS A 5 -2.35 -15.01 6.16
N ALA A 6 -1.17 -14.67 6.68
CA ALA A 6 -0.81 -13.27 6.90
C ALA A 6 -0.66 -12.50 5.58
N LEU A 7 -0.16 -13.14 4.53
CA LEU A 7 -0.11 -12.56 3.19
C LEU A 7 -1.52 -12.22 2.68
N THR A 8 -2.44 -13.19 2.71
CA THR A 8 -3.80 -12.98 2.19
C THR A 8 -4.57 -11.95 3.01
N GLU A 9 -4.41 -11.94 4.34
CA GLU A 9 -4.96 -10.91 5.23
C GLU A 9 -4.48 -9.51 4.82
N ALA A 10 -3.16 -9.34 4.59
CA ALA A 10 -2.58 -8.06 4.20
C ALA A 10 -3.07 -7.62 2.79
N VAL A 11 -3.11 -8.54 1.82
CA VAL A 11 -3.61 -8.23 0.47
C VAL A 11 -5.08 -7.84 0.51
N GLN A 12 -5.92 -8.58 1.23
CA GLN A 12 -7.34 -8.26 1.37
C GLN A 12 -7.53 -6.86 1.98
N ALA A 13 -6.84 -6.57 3.10
CA ALA A 13 -6.91 -5.25 3.72
C ALA A 13 -6.47 -4.13 2.76
N LYS A 14 -5.45 -4.39 1.93
CA LYS A 14 -4.99 -3.45 0.90
C LYS A 14 -6.06 -3.12 -0.12
N LEU A 15 -6.72 -4.15 -0.65
CA LEU A 15 -7.78 -3.97 -1.64
C LEU A 15 -8.97 -3.20 -1.06
N VAL A 16 -9.35 -3.52 0.19
CA VAL A 16 -10.47 -2.87 0.88
C VAL A 16 -10.24 -1.37 1.06
N PHE A 17 -9.08 -0.95 1.60
CA PHE A 17 -8.86 0.49 1.78
C PHE A 17 -8.64 1.19 0.44
N ALA A 18 -7.99 0.55 -0.55
CA ALA A 18 -7.74 1.17 -1.85
C ALA A 18 -9.05 1.49 -2.58
N ASP A 19 -9.98 0.53 -2.63
CA ASP A 19 -11.30 0.74 -3.22
C ASP A 19 -12.09 1.83 -2.48
N ALA A 20 -12.05 1.83 -1.14
CA ALA A 20 -12.72 2.84 -0.32
C ALA A 20 -12.17 4.25 -0.57
N ILE A 21 -10.84 4.42 -0.69
CA ILE A 21 -10.21 5.72 -1.01
C ILE A 21 -10.67 6.20 -2.38
N ILE A 22 -10.52 5.36 -3.40
CA ILE A 22 -10.83 5.72 -4.79
C ILE A 22 -12.31 6.12 -4.90
N SER A 23 -13.21 5.29 -4.36
CA SER A 23 -14.65 5.54 -4.36
C SER A 23 -15.03 6.83 -3.63
N ALA A 24 -14.50 7.06 -2.44
CA ALA A 24 -14.80 8.26 -1.64
C ALA A 24 -14.23 9.54 -2.28
N TYR A 25 -13.01 9.46 -2.83
CA TYR A 25 -12.34 10.60 -3.44
C TYR A 25 -12.99 11.01 -4.77
N ILE A 26 -13.41 10.06 -5.62
CA ILE A 26 -14.18 10.34 -6.85
C ILE A 26 -15.48 11.08 -6.52
N LYS A 27 -16.21 10.61 -5.50
CA LYS A 27 -17.48 11.22 -5.05
C LYS A 27 -17.28 12.52 -4.26
N LYS A 28 -16.03 12.94 -4.02
CA LYS A 28 -15.66 14.06 -3.14
C LYS A 28 -16.27 13.95 -1.73
N ASP A 29 -16.54 12.73 -1.26
CA ASP A 29 -17.13 12.47 0.05
C ASP A 29 -16.04 12.46 1.13
N LYS A 30 -15.78 13.65 1.71
CA LYS A 30 -14.80 13.80 2.80
C LYS A 30 -15.16 13.00 4.05
N LYS A 31 -16.45 12.76 4.33
CA LYS A 31 -16.87 11.98 5.51
C LYS A 31 -16.55 10.50 5.31
N ALA A 32 -16.80 9.95 4.13
CA ALA A 32 -16.39 8.59 3.79
C ALA A 32 -14.87 8.45 3.79
N LEU A 33 -14.16 9.45 3.25
CA LEU A 33 -12.70 9.44 3.18
C LEU A 33 -12.03 9.44 4.56
N ALA A 34 -12.58 10.20 5.52
CA ALA A 34 -12.14 10.17 6.92
C ALA A 34 -12.28 8.79 7.57
N LYS A 35 -13.30 8.01 7.18
CA LYS A 35 -13.50 6.62 7.66
C LYS A 35 -12.49 5.62 7.07
N VAL A 36 -11.67 6.02 6.10
CA VAL A 36 -10.64 5.14 5.53
C VAL A 36 -9.37 5.11 6.38
N VAL A 37 -9.08 6.15 7.16
CA VAL A 37 -7.87 6.23 8.00
C VAL A 37 -7.69 4.98 8.91
N PRO A 38 -8.73 4.48 9.61
CA PRO A 38 -8.63 3.23 10.38
C PRO A 38 -8.33 1.99 9.51
N LEU A 39 -8.83 1.93 8.28
CA LEU A 39 -8.58 0.80 7.37
C LEU A 39 -7.12 0.76 6.92
N ILE A 40 -6.50 1.93 6.73
CA ILE A 40 -5.07 2.01 6.42
C ILE A 40 -4.25 1.53 7.61
N ALA A 41 -4.60 1.94 8.84
CA ALA A 41 -3.92 1.49 10.06
C ALA A 41 -4.06 -0.04 10.26
N ASP A 42 -5.21 -0.61 9.92
CA ASP A 42 -5.41 -2.06 9.94
C ASP A 42 -4.52 -2.78 8.92
N TYR A 43 -4.39 -2.24 7.70
CA TYR A 43 -3.44 -2.76 6.71
C TYR A 43 -1.99 -2.68 7.20
N GLU A 44 -1.56 -1.55 7.79
CA GLU A 44 -0.20 -1.40 8.35
C GLU A 44 0.13 -2.50 9.36
N LYS A 45 -0.82 -2.78 10.27
CA LYS A 45 -0.66 -3.85 11.26
C LYS A 45 -0.53 -5.22 10.59
N LYS A 46 -1.36 -5.52 9.59
CA LYS A 46 -1.33 -6.78 8.85
C LYS A 46 -0.06 -6.93 8.01
N LEU A 47 0.40 -5.86 7.37
CA LEU A 47 1.65 -5.82 6.61
C LEU A 47 2.83 -6.13 7.53
N LYS A 48 2.96 -5.44 8.68
CA LYS A 48 4.03 -5.70 9.65
C LYS A 48 4.06 -7.14 10.13
N LYS A 49 2.88 -7.72 10.44
CA LYS A 49 2.75 -9.14 10.80
C LYS A 49 3.23 -10.05 9.66
N PHE A 50 2.82 -9.78 8.43
CA PHE A 50 3.27 -10.52 7.25
C PHE A 50 4.79 -10.43 7.06
N VAL A 51 5.38 -9.23 7.13
CA VAL A 51 6.82 -9.00 6.96
C VAL A 51 7.62 -9.76 8.02
N SER A 52 7.18 -9.73 9.28
CA SER A 52 7.80 -10.51 10.36
C SER A 52 7.77 -12.02 10.07
N LEU A 53 6.63 -12.54 9.61
CA LEU A 53 6.49 -13.96 9.26
C LEU A 53 7.25 -14.33 7.99
N PHE A 54 7.35 -13.42 7.03
CA PHE A 54 8.17 -13.57 5.83
C PHE A 54 9.63 -13.76 6.21
N ARG A 55 10.16 -12.93 7.11
CA ARG A 55 11.53 -13.05 7.60
C ARG A 55 11.80 -14.40 8.26
N THR A 56 10.91 -14.84 9.16
CA THR A 56 11.03 -16.16 9.80
C THR A 56 11.00 -17.29 8.77
N MET A 57 10.09 -17.21 7.80
CA MET A 57 10.02 -18.17 6.70
C MET A 57 11.32 -18.15 5.87
N TRP A 58 11.86 -16.97 5.55
CA TRP A 58 13.07 -16.84 4.76
C TRP A 58 14.25 -17.57 5.41
N HIS A 59 14.57 -17.23 6.66
CA HIS A 59 15.70 -17.82 7.39
C HIS A 59 15.56 -19.33 7.60
N ARG A 60 14.33 -19.86 7.65
CA ARG A 60 14.10 -21.29 7.77
C ARG A 60 14.43 -22.06 6.48
N ASN A 61 14.21 -21.44 5.32
CA ASN A 61 14.18 -22.16 4.04
C ASN A 61 15.25 -21.69 3.03
N ASN A 62 15.89 -20.54 3.27
CA ASN A 62 16.80 -19.90 2.33
C ASN A 62 18.09 -19.48 3.03
N LYS A 63 19.14 -19.27 2.23
CA LYS A 63 20.35 -18.58 2.70
C LYS A 63 19.99 -17.15 3.12
N PRO A 64 20.74 -16.53 4.06
CA PRO A 64 20.46 -15.16 4.49
C PRO A 64 20.48 -14.12 3.36
N PHE A 65 21.35 -14.29 2.36
CA PHE A 65 21.49 -13.40 1.21
C PHE A 65 20.22 -13.35 0.35
N GLY A 66 19.86 -12.17 -0.14
CA GLY A 66 18.63 -11.89 -0.90
C GLY A 66 17.48 -11.37 -0.03
N LEU A 67 17.53 -11.57 1.29
CA LEU A 67 16.54 -11.03 2.22
C LEU A 67 16.55 -9.49 2.22
N GLU A 68 17.73 -8.88 2.10
CA GLU A 68 17.92 -7.43 2.07
C GLU A 68 17.12 -6.77 0.93
N THR A 69 17.01 -7.45 -0.21
CA THR A 69 16.18 -6.97 -1.32
C THR A 69 14.70 -6.90 -0.89
N MET A 70 14.20 -7.96 -0.25
CA MET A 70 12.80 -7.97 0.21
C MET A 70 12.56 -6.96 1.34
N GLN A 71 13.54 -6.77 2.22
CA GLN A 71 13.46 -5.76 3.29
C GLN A 71 13.32 -4.35 2.72
N VAL A 72 14.11 -3.99 1.69
CA VAL A 72 13.98 -2.70 0.98
C VAL A 72 12.59 -2.55 0.38
N ARG A 73 12.06 -3.60 -0.28
CA ARG A 73 10.73 -3.57 -0.89
C ARG A 73 9.61 -3.37 0.14
N PHE A 74 9.69 -4.06 1.27
CA PHE A 74 8.69 -3.93 2.34
C PHE A 74 8.78 -2.57 3.03
N ALA A 75 10.00 -2.08 3.31
CA ALA A 75 10.19 -0.75 3.88
C ALA A 75 9.65 0.36 2.94
N GLY A 76 9.89 0.22 1.62
CA GLY A 76 9.30 1.11 0.62
C GLY A 76 7.77 1.10 0.65
N GLN A 77 7.16 -0.08 0.73
CA GLN A 77 5.70 -0.19 0.86
C GLN A 77 5.19 0.48 2.14
N GLU A 78 5.86 0.28 3.29
CA GLU A 78 5.47 0.92 4.55
C GLU A 78 5.57 2.45 4.48
N ALA A 79 6.65 2.98 3.90
CA ALA A 79 6.84 4.42 3.72
C ALA A 79 5.75 5.04 2.84
N ARG A 80 5.38 4.37 1.74
CA ARG A 80 4.32 4.85 0.83
C ARG A 80 2.94 4.87 1.48
N ILE A 81 2.70 4.01 2.46
CA ILE A 81 1.44 4.01 3.23
C ILE A 81 1.40 5.14 4.25
N GLN A 82 2.54 5.48 4.86
CA GLN A 82 2.63 6.69 5.69
C GLN A 82 2.37 7.94 4.85
N GLU A 83 2.99 8.01 3.67
CA GLU A 83 2.79 9.13 2.74
C GLU A 83 1.29 9.26 2.38
N LEU A 84 0.64 8.15 2.02
CA LEU A 84 -0.80 8.15 1.74
C LEU A 84 -1.63 8.75 2.89
N LYS A 85 -1.32 8.40 4.15
CA LYS A 85 -2.02 8.97 5.33
C LYS A 85 -1.78 10.46 5.48
N ILE A 86 -0.54 10.92 5.27
CA ILE A 86 -0.18 12.33 5.34
C ILE A 86 -1.01 13.11 4.30
N ARG A 87 -0.94 12.70 3.04
CA ARG A 87 -1.66 13.34 1.93
C ARG A 87 -3.18 13.33 2.13
N LEU A 88 -3.71 12.24 2.66
CA LEU A 88 -5.15 12.12 2.98
C LEU A 88 -5.56 13.13 4.05
N ASN A 89 -4.79 13.23 5.13
CA ASN A 89 -5.07 14.18 6.22
C ASN A 89 -4.93 15.64 5.76
N GLU A 90 -3.90 15.96 4.96
CA GLU A 90 -3.76 17.31 4.37
C GLU A 90 -5.00 17.73 3.58
N TYR A 91 -5.58 16.80 2.81
CA TYR A 91 -6.79 17.06 2.02
C TYR A 91 -8.05 17.17 2.89
N LEU A 92 -8.17 16.32 3.92
CA LEU A 92 -9.27 16.36 4.89
C LEU A 92 -9.26 17.65 5.71
N ASP A 93 -8.08 18.08 6.17
CA ASP A 93 -7.83 19.34 6.89
C ASP A 93 -8.03 20.58 6.00
N GLY A 94 -8.12 20.41 4.67
CA GLY A 94 -8.25 21.50 3.72
C GLY A 94 -6.95 22.27 3.44
N LYS A 95 -5.79 21.74 3.86
CA LYS A 95 -4.46 22.30 3.56
C LYS A 95 -4.15 22.24 2.06
N VAL A 96 -4.65 21.21 1.38
CA VAL A 96 -4.56 21.05 -0.07
C VAL A 96 -5.95 20.93 -0.70
N LYS A 97 -6.08 21.42 -1.93
CA LYS A 97 -7.35 21.42 -2.67
C LYS A 97 -7.66 20.09 -3.37
N SER A 98 -6.63 19.30 -3.67
CA SER A 98 -6.73 17.98 -4.29
C SER A 98 -5.52 17.12 -3.91
N ILE A 99 -5.59 15.83 -4.24
CA ILE A 99 -4.50 14.86 -4.13
C ILE A 99 -4.12 14.47 -5.57
N PRO A 100 -3.08 15.08 -6.18
CA PRO A 100 -2.68 14.83 -7.55
C PRO A 100 -2.48 13.35 -7.89
N GLU A 101 -1.97 12.57 -6.94
CA GLU A 101 -1.75 11.14 -7.08
C GLU A 101 -3.07 10.38 -7.32
N LEU A 102 -4.17 10.79 -6.68
CA LEU A 102 -5.49 10.20 -6.89
C LEU A 102 -6.19 10.77 -8.14
N ASP A 103 -5.90 12.02 -8.51
CA ASP A 103 -6.40 12.64 -9.74
C ASP A 103 -5.85 11.90 -10.98
N GLU A 104 -4.58 11.48 -10.96
CA GLU A 104 -3.95 10.69 -12.03
C GLU A 104 -4.46 9.24 -12.09
N ILE A 105 -4.76 8.61 -10.95
CA ILE A 105 -5.35 7.25 -10.93
C ILE A 105 -6.68 7.21 -11.70
N GLN A 106 -7.48 8.27 -11.65
CA GLN A 106 -8.74 8.35 -12.41
C GLN A 106 -8.51 8.37 -13.94
N ARG A 107 -7.32 8.79 -14.39
CA ARG A 107 -6.97 8.91 -15.80
C ARG A 107 -6.28 7.66 -16.34
N ALA A 108 -5.82 6.77 -15.47
CA ALA A 108 -5.16 5.53 -15.85
C ALA A 108 -6.13 4.63 -16.64
N LYS A 109 -5.85 4.43 -17.93
CA LYS A 109 -6.51 3.46 -18.80
C LYS A 109 -5.48 2.45 -19.27
N GLY A 110 -5.73 1.16 -19.08
CA GLY A 110 -4.84 0.11 -19.55
C GLY A 110 -5.23 -1.27 -19.02
N ASP A 111 -4.80 -2.30 -19.74
CA ASP A 111 -4.98 -3.68 -19.34
C ASP A 111 -4.12 -4.03 -18.12
N VAL A 112 -4.59 -4.99 -17.31
CA VAL A 112 -3.82 -5.54 -16.20
C VAL A 112 -2.69 -6.40 -16.77
N HIS A 113 -1.49 -5.83 -16.84
CA HIS A 113 -0.29 -6.57 -17.20
C HIS A 113 0.45 -7.07 -15.95
N MET A 114 0.96 -8.30 -16.00
CA MET A 114 1.89 -8.79 -14.99
C MET A 114 3.25 -8.12 -15.18
N TRP A 115 3.59 -7.23 -14.26
CA TRP A 115 4.85 -6.49 -14.27
C TRP A 115 5.86 -7.07 -13.27
N ASN A 116 7.14 -6.77 -13.49
CA ASN A 116 8.17 -6.97 -12.47
C ASN A 116 7.99 -5.97 -11.30
N TYR A 117 8.70 -6.19 -10.19
CA TYR A 117 8.54 -5.37 -8.98
C TYR A 117 8.64 -3.87 -9.29
N THR A 118 9.69 -3.42 -10.00
CA THR A 118 9.96 -2.00 -10.26
C THR A 118 8.82 -1.32 -10.99
N ARG A 119 8.29 -1.96 -12.05
CA ARG A 119 7.13 -1.43 -12.82
C ARG A 119 5.82 -1.50 -12.05
N THR A 120 5.73 -2.36 -11.04
CA THR A 120 4.55 -2.44 -10.14
C THR A 120 4.61 -1.40 -9.03
N SER A 121 5.80 -1.13 -8.49
CA SER A 121 5.98 -0.28 -7.31
C SER A 121 5.93 1.22 -7.62
N HIS A 122 6.43 1.64 -8.78
CA HIS A 122 6.49 3.06 -9.16
C HIS A 122 6.61 3.22 -10.68
N ALA A 123 6.11 4.35 -11.20
CA ALA A 123 6.31 4.74 -12.59
C ALA A 123 7.65 5.49 -12.82
N SER A 124 8.24 6.01 -11.76
CA SER A 124 9.51 6.75 -11.80
C SER A 124 10.71 5.82 -11.98
N SER A 125 11.81 6.32 -12.54
CA SER A 125 13.09 5.61 -12.50
C SER A 125 13.72 5.73 -11.11
N ILE A 126 14.26 4.63 -10.59
CA ILE A 126 15.17 4.65 -9.44
C ILE A 126 16.57 4.46 -10.02
N ILE A 127 17.48 5.39 -9.72
CA ILE A 127 18.90 5.36 -10.12
C ILE A 127 19.61 4.26 -9.33
#